data_AF-A0A9D1G3Q3-F1
#
_entry.id   AF-A0A9D1G3Q3-F1
#
_cell.length_a   1.000
_cell.length_b   1.000
_cell.length_c   1.000
_cell.angle_alpha   90.00
_cell.angle_beta   90.00
_cell.angle_gamma   90.00
#
_symmetry.space_group_name_H-M   'P 1'
#
loop_
_entity.id
_entity.type
_entity.pdbx_description
1 polymer ?
#
loop_
_entity_poly.entity_id
_entity_poly.type
_entity_poly.pdbx_seq_one_letter_code
_entity_poly.pdbx_strand_id
1 'polypeptide(L)'
;MKKHTITLPMLIFIAALLVSMAVFPTTASGSTGDPDAVAGSGASLYLDSGAETFNVIASAQAGGVVVPSVSDSAAGKTVSFSVDPSSGYETASVAAITAAGNMLQVVRVEGEQYSFVMPEEAVVIDVTFQYTRT
;
A
#
# COMPACT_ATOMS: atom_id res chain seq x y z
N MET A 1 16.03 27.64 10.44
CA MET A 1 15.98 26.92 9.16
C MET A 1 16.49 25.50 9.41
N LYS A 2 15.60 24.51 9.57
CA LYS A 2 16.02 23.11 9.75
C LYS A 2 16.55 22.61 8.42
N LYS A 3 17.86 22.38 8.30
CA LYS A 3 18.45 21.70 7.15
C LYS A 3 18.02 20.24 7.21
N HIS A 4 17.10 19.83 6.33
CA HIS A 4 16.74 18.43 6.16
C HIS A 4 17.93 17.73 5.48
N THR A 5 18.79 17.10 6.28
CA THR A 5 19.89 16.27 5.78
C THR A 5 19.30 14.93 5.37
N ILE A 6 19.01 14.79 4.08
CA ILE A 6 18.61 13.51 3.48
C ILE A 6 19.80 12.55 3.63
N THR A 7 19.61 11.50 4.42
CA THR A 7 20.65 10.50 4.69
C THR A 7 20.85 9.63 3.45
N LEU A 8 22.08 9.15 3.23
CA LEU A 8 22.41 8.24 2.13
C LEU A 8 21.45 7.03 1.99
N PRO A 9 20.99 6.37 3.08
CA PRO A 9 19.91 5.39 2.99
C PRO A 9 18.59 5.98 2.46
N MET A 10 18.19 7.18 2.92
CA MET A 10 16.98 7.88 2.45
C MET A 10 17.05 8.22 0.95
N LEU A 11 18.23 8.54 0.41
CA LEU A 11 18.45 8.76 -1.02
C LEU A 11 18.33 7.46 -1.83
N ILE A 12 18.82 6.34 -1.30
CA ILE A 12 18.72 5.01 -1.94
C ILE A 12 17.25 4.55 -2.03
N PHE A 13 16.45 4.78 -0.99
CA PHE A 13 15.01 4.52 -1.03
C PHE A 13 14.28 5.36 -2.09
N ILE A 14 14.66 6.64 -2.27
CA ILE A 14 14.10 7.51 -3.32
C ILE A 14 14.54 7.07 -4.73
N ALA A 15 15.77 6.60 -4.91
CA ALA A 15 16.22 6.10 -6.20
C ALA A 15 15.55 4.75 -6.57
N ALA A 16 15.37 3.86 -5.59
CA ALA A 16 14.64 2.62 -5.78
C ALA A 16 13.16 2.87 -6.10
N LEU A 17 12.52 3.84 -5.43
CA LEU A 17 11.15 4.31 -5.70
C LEU A 17 10.91 4.64 -7.19
N LEU A 18 11.88 5.28 -7.85
CA LEU A 18 11.78 5.68 -9.26
C LEU A 18 11.95 4.50 -10.24
N VAL A 19 12.77 3.50 -9.90
CA VAL A 19 13.04 2.36 -10.79
C VAL A 19 11.90 1.33 -10.73
N SER A 20 11.22 1.17 -9.58
CA SER A 20 10.10 0.24 -9.42
C SER A 20 8.79 0.70 -10.08
N MET A 21 8.63 1.99 -10.41
CA MET A 21 7.47 2.48 -11.19
C MET A 21 7.56 2.14 -12.69
N ALA A 22 8.67 1.56 -13.16
CA ALA A 22 8.90 1.29 -14.59
C ALA A 22 8.54 -0.14 -15.07
N VAL A 23 8.08 -1.04 -14.18
CA VAL A 23 7.91 -2.48 -14.51
C VAL A 23 6.50 -3.04 -14.22
N PHE A 24 5.48 -2.19 -14.18
CA PHE A 24 4.11 -2.67 -14.31
C PHE A 24 3.41 -1.91 -15.43
N PRO A 25 3.02 -2.57 -16.55
CA PRO A 25 2.10 -1.95 -17.47
C PRO A 25 0.82 -1.69 -16.67
N THR A 26 0.44 -0.42 -16.55
CA THR A 26 -0.93 -0.07 -16.17
C THR A 26 -1.82 -0.71 -17.24
N THR A 27 -2.38 -1.88 -16.96
CA THR A 27 -3.54 -2.34 -17.71
C THR A 27 -4.69 -1.47 -17.21
N ALA A 28 -4.80 -0.27 -17.76
CA ALA A 28 -6.10 0.35 -17.89
C ALA A 28 -6.91 -0.67 -18.68
N SER A 29 -7.82 -1.37 -18.00
CA SER A 29 -8.76 -2.25 -18.66
C SER A 29 -9.63 -1.34 -19.54
N GLY A 30 -9.26 -1.27 -20.82
CA GLY A 30 -10.11 -0.72 -21.85
C GLY A 30 -11.38 -1.55 -21.85
N SER A 31 -12.46 -0.96 -21.33
CA SER A 31 -13.79 -1.52 -21.50
C SER A 31 -14.09 -1.56 -22.99
N THR A 32 -14.03 -2.77 -23.53
CA THR A 32 -14.45 -3.13 -24.88
C THR A 32 -15.78 -2.45 -25.21
N GLY A 33 -15.84 -1.80 -26.37
CA GLY A 33 -17.00 -1.04 -26.80
C GLY A 33 -18.26 -1.90 -26.97
N ASP A 34 -19.38 -1.34 -26.53
CA ASP A 34 -20.69 -1.64 -27.07
C ASP A 34 -21.21 -0.36 -27.77
N PRO A 35 -21.71 -0.46 -29.01
CA PRO A 35 -22.13 0.70 -29.78
C PRO A 35 -23.56 1.15 -29.46
N ASP A 36 -23.71 2.47 -29.33
CA ASP A 36 -24.87 3.32 -29.63
C ASP A 36 -26.27 2.94 -29.09
N ALA A 37 -26.73 3.71 -28.09
CA ALA A 37 -28.15 4.00 -27.89
C ALA A 37 -28.35 5.36 -27.18
N VAL A 38 -28.63 6.36 -28.01
CA VAL A 38 -29.43 7.58 -27.84
C VAL A 38 -30.16 7.87 -26.50
N ALA A 39 -29.97 9.12 -26.08
CA ALA A 39 -30.86 10.03 -25.33
C ALA A 39 -31.51 9.56 -24.02
N GLY A 40 -31.09 10.20 -22.94
CA GLY A 40 -31.84 10.22 -21.69
C GLY A 40 -31.32 11.33 -20.79
N SER A 41 -31.98 12.47 -20.85
CA SER A 41 -31.92 13.54 -19.87
C SER A 41 -31.79 13.03 -18.44
N GLY A 42 -30.63 13.28 -17.86
CA GLY A 42 -30.38 13.20 -16.45
C GLY A 42 -29.03 13.85 -16.27
N ALA A 43 -29.01 15.03 -15.66
CA ALA A 43 -27.78 15.51 -15.05
C ALA A 43 -27.40 14.50 -13.95
N SER A 44 -26.83 13.37 -14.33
CA SER A 44 -25.92 12.65 -13.47
C SER A 44 -24.75 13.60 -13.34
N LEU A 45 -24.88 14.47 -12.34
CA LEU A 45 -23.79 15.13 -11.66
C LEU A 45 -22.62 14.17 -11.80
N TYR A 46 -21.67 14.53 -12.66
CA TYR A 46 -20.34 13.98 -12.62
C TYR A 46 -19.81 14.49 -11.29
N LEU A 47 -20.30 13.89 -10.21
CA LEU A 47 -19.53 13.67 -9.01
C LEU A 47 -18.41 12.77 -9.50
N ASP A 48 -17.46 13.39 -10.18
CA ASP A 48 -16.06 13.31 -9.78
C ASP A 48 -16.02 13.60 -8.27
N SER A 49 -16.59 12.70 -7.47
CA SER A 49 -16.05 12.39 -6.19
C SER A 49 -14.78 11.65 -6.57
N GLY A 50 -13.76 12.42 -6.93
CA GLY A 50 -12.39 11.95 -6.97
C GLY A 50 -12.19 11.31 -5.61
N ALA A 51 -12.33 9.98 -5.56
CA ALA A 51 -12.06 9.26 -4.35
C ALA A 51 -10.57 9.45 -4.18
N GLU A 52 -10.19 10.38 -3.30
CA GLU A 52 -8.80 10.59 -2.91
C GLU A 52 -8.28 9.22 -2.48
N THR A 53 -7.50 8.58 -3.34
CA THR A 53 -6.86 7.31 -3.05
C THR A 53 -5.51 7.60 -2.44
N PHE A 54 -5.21 6.86 -1.39
CA PHE A 54 -3.99 7.00 -0.64
C PHE A 54 -3.11 5.79 -0.89
N ASN A 55 -1.81 6.03 -0.97
CA ASN A 55 -0.85 4.99 -1.32
C ASN A 55 -0.59 4.08 -0.11
N VAL A 56 -0.41 2.78 -0.38
CA VAL A 56 -0.04 1.74 0.57
C VAL A 56 1.34 1.23 0.18
N ILE A 57 2.31 1.45 1.05
CA ILE A 57 3.71 1.13 0.81
C ILE A 57 4.07 -0.03 1.73
N ALA A 58 4.52 -1.14 1.18
CA ALA A 58 5.05 -2.24 1.98
C ALA A 58 6.56 -2.13 2.15
N SER A 59 7.02 -2.25 3.39
CA SER A 59 8.41 -2.29 3.80
C SER A 59 8.62 -3.55 4.64
N ALA A 60 9.53 -4.40 4.17
CA ALA A 60 9.89 -5.64 4.81
C ALA A 60 11.38 -5.59 5.13
N GLN A 61 11.75 -5.82 6.39
CA GLN A 61 13.15 -6.05 6.74
C GLN A 61 13.64 -7.40 6.17
N ALA A 62 14.95 -7.62 6.18
CA ALA A 62 15.51 -8.90 5.77
C ALA A 62 14.94 -10.05 6.60
N GLY A 63 14.59 -11.16 5.95
CA GLY A 63 14.00 -12.34 6.60
C GLY A 63 12.58 -12.67 6.17
N GLY A 64 11.99 -11.91 5.24
CA GLY A 64 10.69 -12.23 4.66
C GLY A 64 10.23 -11.21 3.61
N VAL A 65 9.01 -11.38 3.14
CA VAL A 65 8.35 -10.53 2.14
C VAL A 65 6.99 -10.07 2.68
N VAL A 66 6.58 -8.87 2.30
CA VAL A 66 5.26 -8.33 2.61
C VAL A 66 4.58 -7.95 1.30
N VAL A 67 3.36 -8.43 1.11
CA VAL A 67 2.58 -8.20 -0.12
C VAL A 67 1.22 -7.62 0.25
N PRO A 68 0.99 -6.32 0.01
CA PRO A 68 -0.34 -5.73 0.15
C PRO A 68 -1.23 -6.19 -1.00
N SER A 69 -2.54 -6.30 -0.75
CA SER A 69 -3.51 -6.68 -1.79
C SER A 69 -3.74 -5.58 -2.81
N VAL A 70 -3.48 -4.32 -2.43
CA VAL A 70 -3.58 -3.14 -3.28
C VAL A 70 -2.41 -2.19 -3.00
N SER A 71 -1.98 -1.46 -4.03
CA SER A 71 -1.00 -0.37 -3.91
C SER A 71 -1.61 0.91 -3.38
N ASP A 72 -2.92 1.07 -3.48
CA ASP A 72 -3.63 2.29 -3.10
C ASP A 72 -5.08 1.97 -2.75
N SER A 73 -5.68 2.78 -1.88
CA SER A 73 -7.06 2.61 -1.46
C SER A 73 -7.70 3.92 -1.04
N ALA A 74 -9.01 4.03 -1.23
CA ALA A 74 -9.77 5.17 -0.72
C ALA A 74 -9.88 5.11 0.80
N ALA A 75 -9.95 6.27 1.46
CA ALA A 75 -10.15 6.35 2.90
C ALA A 75 -11.40 5.58 3.36
N GLY A 76 -11.32 4.98 4.55
CA GLY A 76 -12.36 4.16 5.15
C GLY A 76 -12.50 2.75 4.55
N LYS A 77 -11.77 2.42 3.49
CA LYS A 77 -11.73 1.05 2.95
C LYS A 77 -10.80 0.15 3.76
N THR A 78 -11.11 -1.15 3.79
CA THR A 78 -10.23 -2.14 4.43
C THR A 78 -9.18 -2.60 3.44
N VAL A 79 -7.92 -2.44 3.79
CA VAL A 79 -6.77 -2.96 3.04
C VAL A 79 -6.26 -4.21 3.74
N SER A 80 -5.96 -5.23 2.97
CA SER A 80 -5.37 -6.48 3.46
C SER A 80 -3.94 -6.65 2.95
N PHE A 81 -3.09 -7.32 3.72
CA PHE A 81 -1.73 -7.65 3.29
C PHE A 81 -1.29 -8.99 3.88
N SER A 82 -0.48 -9.72 3.12
CA SER A 82 0.12 -10.98 3.52
C SER A 82 1.59 -10.78 3.89
N VAL A 83 2.04 -11.51 4.90
CA VAL A 83 3.45 -11.58 5.32
C VAL A 83 3.94 -13.01 5.08
N ASP A 84 5.09 -13.15 4.44
CA ASP A 84 5.72 -14.44 4.13
C ASP A 84 7.17 -14.43 4.67
N PRO A 85 7.40 -14.93 5.89
CA PRO A 85 8.73 -15.11 6.45
C PRO A 85 9.52 -16.16 5.64
N SER A 86 10.78 -15.86 5.41
CA SER A 86 11.71 -16.81 4.83
C SER A 86 12.04 -17.95 5.80
N SER A 87 12.47 -19.09 5.27
CA SER A 87 12.87 -20.25 6.08
C SER A 87 13.90 -19.88 7.15
N GLY A 88 13.62 -20.27 8.40
CA GLY A 88 14.44 -19.96 9.58
C GLY A 88 14.14 -18.60 10.22
N TYR A 89 13.15 -17.87 9.73
CA TYR A 89 12.66 -16.61 10.30
C TYR A 89 11.20 -16.72 10.74
N GLU A 90 10.84 -15.91 11.72
CA GLU A 90 9.47 -15.68 12.17
C GLU A 90 9.16 -14.18 12.18
N THR A 91 7.88 -13.84 12.01
CA THR A 91 7.40 -12.46 12.09
C THR A 91 7.62 -11.92 13.51
N ALA A 92 8.47 -10.91 13.66
CA ALA A 92 8.81 -10.32 14.95
C ALA A 92 7.87 -9.16 15.33
N SER A 93 7.58 -8.28 14.37
CA SER A 93 6.68 -7.15 14.55
C SER A 93 6.04 -6.73 13.23
N VAL A 94 4.79 -6.29 13.31
CA VAL A 94 4.02 -5.75 12.19
C VAL A 94 3.46 -4.40 12.64
N ALA A 95 3.76 -3.34 11.89
CA ALA A 95 3.25 -2.01 12.11
C ALA A 95 2.71 -1.43 10.80
N ALA A 96 1.65 -0.64 10.89
CA ALA A 96 1.20 0.22 9.81
C ALA A 96 1.30 1.66 10.31
N ILE A 97 2.00 2.51 9.58
CA ILE A 97 2.37 3.87 10.00
C ILE A 97 1.87 4.84 8.94
N THR A 98 1.14 5.87 9.34
CA THR A 98 0.68 6.89 8.39
C THR A 98 1.80 7.83 7.97
N ALA A 99 1.60 8.60 6.90
CA ALA A 99 2.56 9.62 6.46
C ALA A 99 2.85 10.67 7.55
N ALA A 100 1.88 10.95 8.43
CA ALA A 100 2.06 11.80 9.61
C ALA A 100 2.86 11.12 10.75
N GLY A 101 3.17 9.83 10.64
CA GLY A 101 3.90 9.04 11.64
C GLY A 101 3.02 8.41 12.71
N ASN A 102 1.70 8.36 12.52
CA ASN A 102 0.78 7.73 13.48
C ASN A 102 0.73 6.22 13.25
N MET A 103 0.70 5.43 14.33
CA MET A 103 0.50 3.99 14.24
C MET A 103 -0.98 3.67 14.04
N LEU A 104 -1.28 2.92 13.00
CA LEU A 104 -2.61 2.38 12.72
C LEU A 104 -2.82 1.06 13.45
N GLN A 105 -4.08 0.79 13.77
CA GLN A 105 -4.48 -0.51 14.27
C GLN A 105 -4.49 -1.52 13.12
N VAL A 106 -3.66 -2.57 13.27
CA VAL A 106 -3.63 -3.71 12.36
C VAL A 106 -4.33 -4.89 13.03
N VAL A 107 -5.23 -5.53 12.29
CA VAL A 107 -5.96 -6.72 12.71
C VAL A 107 -5.40 -7.94 11.99
N ARG A 108 -5.04 -8.97 12.74
CA ARG A 108 -4.66 -10.27 12.18
C ARG A 108 -5.93 -11.06 11.87
N VAL A 109 -6.10 -11.45 10.61
CA VAL A 109 -7.31 -12.15 10.14
C VAL A 109 -7.14 -13.65 10.33
N GLU A 110 -6.10 -14.23 9.71
CA GLU A 110 -5.80 -15.66 9.75
C GLU A 110 -4.34 -15.87 9.35
N GLY A 111 -3.62 -16.81 9.97
CA GLY A 111 -2.25 -17.13 9.58
C GLY A 111 -1.38 -15.88 9.56
N GLU A 112 -0.73 -15.57 8.43
CA GLU A 112 0.08 -14.35 8.27
C GLU A 112 -0.61 -13.28 7.40
N GLN A 113 -1.94 -13.31 7.39
CA GLN A 113 -2.79 -12.32 6.78
C GLN A 113 -3.22 -11.26 7.79
N TYR A 114 -3.03 -10.00 7.42
CA TYR A 114 -3.36 -8.83 8.22
C TYR A 114 -4.27 -7.87 7.43
N SER A 115 -4.97 -7.01 8.15
CA SER A 115 -5.80 -5.95 7.58
C SER A 115 -5.79 -4.68 8.43
N PHE A 116 -6.06 -3.55 7.80
CA PHE A 116 -6.24 -2.26 8.46
C PHE A 116 -7.26 -1.41 7.69
N VAL A 117 -7.81 -0.39 8.34
CA VAL A 117 -8.68 0.59 7.70
C VAL A 117 -7.83 1.74 7.15
N MET A 118 -7.99 2.03 5.86
CA MET A 118 -7.25 3.09 5.19
C MET A 118 -7.63 4.46 5.76
N PRO A 119 -6.69 5.26 6.25
CA PRO A 119 -6.95 6.63 6.66
C PRO A 119 -7.03 7.57 5.45
N GLU A 120 -7.28 8.85 5.70
CA GLU A 120 -7.20 9.92 4.69
C GLU A 120 -5.75 10.36 4.40
N GLU A 121 -4.80 9.42 4.42
CA GLU A 121 -3.38 9.67 4.16
C GLU A 121 -2.64 8.38 3.76
N ALA A 122 -1.46 8.52 3.15
CA ALA A 122 -0.65 7.37 2.75
C ALA A 122 -0.16 6.56 3.97
N VAL A 123 0.01 5.26 3.77
CA VAL A 123 0.38 4.30 4.83
C VAL A 123 1.62 3.52 4.42
N VAL A 124 2.52 3.32 5.37
CA VAL A 124 3.69 2.46 5.27
C VAL A 124 3.50 1.28 6.22
N ILE A 125 3.47 0.08 5.65
CA ILE A 125 3.48 -1.17 6.39
C ILE A 125 4.95 -1.51 6.65
N ASP A 126 5.36 -1.55 7.91
CA ASP A 126 6.71 -1.94 8.33
C ASP A 126 6.64 -3.29 9.05
N VAL A 127 7.36 -4.28 8.52
CA VAL A 127 7.43 -5.62 9.08
C VAL A 127 8.87 -6.00 9.34
N THR A 128 9.10 -6.51 10.54
CA THR A 128 10.41 -6.99 10.98
C THR A 128 10.36 -8.49 11.23
N PHE A 129 11.45 -9.17 10.89
CA PHE A 129 11.62 -10.60 11.08
C PHE A 129 12.76 -10.86 12.06
N GLN A 130 12.65 -11.97 12.78
CA GLN A 130 13.71 -12.45 13.66
C GLN A 130 13.98 -13.93 13.37
N TYR A 131 15.19 -14.38 13.68
CA TYR A 131 15.50 -15.80 13.57
C TYR A 131 14.62 -16.62 14.50
N THR A 132 14.00 -17.66 13.97
CA THR A 132 13.34 -18.67 14.78
C THR A 132 14.39 -19.32 15.68
N ARG A 133 14.24 -19.19 17.00
CA ARG A 133 15.08 -19.94 17.94
C ARG A 133 14.55 -21.36 18.02
N THR A 134 15.18 -22.26 17.27
CA THR A 134 15.00 -23.71 17.37
C THR A 134 15.70 -24.27 18.60
#